data_AF-A0A2S3QJM6-F1
#
_entry.id   AF-A0A2S3QJM6-F1
#
_cell.length_a   1.000
_cell.length_b   1.000
_cell.length_c   1.000
_cell.angle_alpha   90.00
_cell.angle_beta   90.00
_cell.angle_gamma   90.00
#
_symmetry.space_group_name_H-M   'P 1'
#
loop_
_entity.id
_entity.type
_entity.pdbx_description
1 polymer ?
#
loop_
_entity_poly.entity_id
_entity_poly.type
_entity_poly.pdbx_seq_one_letter_code
_entity_poly.pdbx_strand_id
1 'polypeptide(L)'
;MFVDKILVRGAAIAALIGGAIFGFYGISAVMYYLIAAGLILLIFSIGWTQRYQRVYEQAPPGYAPTGEVYANPGGPPVEVWHRGIRRIYVQHQKVR
;
A
#
# COMPACT_ATOMS: atom_id res chain seq x y z
N MET A 1 7.06 -9.85 8.11
CA MET A 1 8.24 -9.15 7.55
C MET A 1 7.88 -7.70 7.36
N PHE A 2 8.61 -6.77 7.98
CA PHE A 2 8.40 -5.34 7.86
C PHE A 2 8.91 -4.84 6.50
N VAL A 3 8.20 -5.10 5.40
CA VAL A 3 8.37 -4.24 4.22
C VAL A 3 7.77 -2.90 4.62
N ASP A 4 8.66 -2.11 5.23
CA ASP A 4 8.29 -1.05 6.13
C ASP A 4 7.68 0.07 5.34
N LYS A 5 6.53 0.55 5.81
CA LYS A 5 5.93 1.81 5.36
C LYS A 5 6.96 2.95 5.29
N ILE A 6 8.00 2.88 6.12
CA ILE A 6 9.15 3.78 6.16
C ILE A 6 9.95 3.70 4.85
N LEU A 7 10.21 2.52 4.32
CA LEU A 7 11.00 2.32 3.10
C LEU A 7 10.24 2.82 1.87
N VAL A 8 8.93 2.55 1.78
CA VAL A 8 8.06 3.09 0.72
C VAL A 8 7.98 4.61 0.79
N ARG A 9 7.82 5.18 1.99
CA ARG A 9 7.83 6.64 2.19
C ARG A 9 9.19 7.26 1.87
N GLY A 10 10.28 6.61 2.27
CA GLY A 10 11.64 7.05 1.97
C GLY A 10 11.91 7.09 0.47
N ALA A 11 11.54 6.02 -0.25
CA ALA A 11 11.63 5.98 -1.70
C ALA A 11 10.77 7.06 -2.37
N ALA A 12 9.56 7.31 -1.85
CA ALA A 12 8.68 8.35 -2.36
C ALA A 12 9.28 9.76 -2.18
N ILE A 13 9.83 10.05 -1.00
CA ILE A 13 10.49 11.34 -0.69
C ILE A 13 11.74 11.50 -1.55
N ALA A 14 12.57 10.45 -1.67
CA ALA A 14 13.77 10.47 -2.50
C ALA A 14 13.43 10.73 -3.97
N ALA A 15 12.36 10.12 -4.50
CA ALA A 15 11.87 10.37 -5.84
C ALA A 15 11.43 11.83 -6.02
N LEU A 16 10.69 12.41 -5.07
CA LEU A 16 10.29 13.83 -5.13
C LEU A 16 11.49 14.79 -5.10
N ILE A 17 12.46 14.55 -4.21
CA ILE A 17 13.69 15.35 -4.11
C ILE A 17 14.51 15.22 -5.40
N GLY A 18 14.70 13.98 -5.89
CA GLY A 18 15.39 13.72 -7.15
C GLY A 18 14.71 14.45 -8.31
N GLY A 19 13.38 14.39 -8.38
CA GLY A 19 12.60 15.12 -9.39
C GLY A 19 12.89 16.62 -9.36
N ALA A 20 12.88 17.24 -8.19
CA ALA A 20 13.20 18.66 -8.03
C ALA A 20 14.63 19.00 -8.48
N ILE A 21 15.62 18.16 -8.13
CA ILE A 21 17.02 18.32 -8.56
C ILE A 21 17.12 18.26 -10.09
N PHE A 22 16.56 17.23 -10.73
CA PHE A 22 16.59 17.11 -12.19
C PHE A 22 15.82 18.22 -12.90
N GLY A 23 14.76 18.74 -12.26
CA GLY A 23 14.04 19.92 -12.72
C GLY A 23 14.92 21.18 -12.74
N PHE A 24 15.73 21.39 -11.71
CA PHE A 24 16.70 22.50 -11.65
C PHE A 24 17.74 22.44 -12.79
N TYR A 25 18.18 21.23 -13.16
CA TYR A 25 19.09 21.02 -14.30
C TYR A 25 18.41 21.04 -15.68
N GLY A 26 17.11 21.33 -15.75
CA GLY A 26 16.36 21.42 -17.02
C GLY A 26 16.04 20.06 -17.66
N ILE A 27 16.23 18.95 -16.96
CA ILE A 27 15.95 17.60 -17.47
C ILE A 27 14.50 17.25 -17.14
N SER A 28 13.56 17.89 -17.85
CA SER A 28 12.13 17.85 -17.54
C SER A 28 11.50 16.45 -17.60
N ALA A 29 11.96 15.58 -18.51
CA ALA A 29 11.43 14.22 -18.63
C ALA A 29 11.68 13.39 -17.35
N VAL A 30 12.89 13.48 -16.80
CA VAL A 30 13.27 12.78 -15.56
C VAL A 30 12.55 13.39 -14.36
N MET A 31 12.42 14.72 -14.32
CA MET A 31 11.65 15.42 -13.29
C MET A 31 10.21 14.91 -13.22
N TYR A 32 9.47 14.93 -14.34
CA TYR A 32 8.07 14.51 -14.34
C TYR A 32 7.91 13.04 -13.96
N TYR A 33 8.79 12.18 -14.47
CA TYR A 33 8.79 10.75 -14.12
C TYR A 33 8.98 10.53 -12.62
N LEU A 34 9.99 11.17 -12.02
CA LEU A 34 10.30 11.01 -10.61
C LEU A 34 9.22 11.61 -9.69
N ILE A 35 8.65 12.75 -10.07
CA ILE A 35 7.53 13.35 -9.34
C ILE A 35 6.31 12.42 -9.38
N ALA A 36 5.93 11.93 -10.56
CA ALA A 36 4.81 11.00 -10.71
C ALA A 36 5.02 9.71 -9.91
N ALA A 37 6.20 9.10 -9.99
CA ALA A 37 6.55 7.91 -9.23
C ALA A 37 6.48 8.16 -7.71
N GLY A 38 7.02 9.29 -7.24
CA GLY A 38 6.96 9.69 -5.82
C GLY A 38 5.53 9.88 -5.32
N LEU A 39 4.67 10.54 -6.11
CA LEU A 39 3.25 10.71 -5.78
C LEU A 39 2.51 9.38 -5.72
N ILE A 40 2.73 8.48 -6.69
CA ILE A 40 2.14 7.15 -6.70
C ILE A 40 2.57 6.38 -5.45
N LEU A 41 3.87 6.35 -5.12
CA LEU A 41 4.37 5.68 -3.91
C LEU A 41 3.77 6.27 -2.62
N LEU A 42 3.58 7.59 -2.55
CA LEU A 42 2.89 8.22 -1.42
C LEU A 42 1.44 7.75 -1.31
N ILE A 43 0.69 7.72 -2.41
CA ILE A 43 -0.69 7.21 -2.43
C ILE A 43 -0.73 5.74 -2.00
N PHE A 44 0.18 4.92 -2.50
CA PHE A 44 0.30 3.51 -2.10
C PHE A 44 0.65 3.34 -0.62
N SER A 45 1.31 4.31 -0.01
CA SER A 45 1.59 4.30 1.44
C SER A 45 0.34 4.61 2.29
N ILE A 46 -0.69 5.24 1.73
CA ILE A 46 -1.96 5.54 2.42
C ILE A 46 -2.71 4.22 2.65
N GLY A 47 -3.07 3.93 3.91
CA GLY A 47 -3.74 2.67 4.26
C GLY A 47 -2.85 1.43 4.24
N TRP A 48 -1.52 1.57 4.05
CA TRP A 48 -0.56 0.45 4.12
C TRP A 48 -0.68 -0.35 5.42
N THR A 49 -0.74 0.36 6.55
CA THR A 49 -0.90 -0.25 7.89
C THR A 49 -2.23 -1.01 8.00
N GLN A 50 -3.32 -0.52 7.42
CA GLN A 50 -4.60 -1.23 7.46
C GLN A 50 -4.58 -2.48 6.57
N ARG A 51 -3.93 -2.39 5.40
CA ARG A 51 -3.82 -3.49 4.42
C ARG A 51 -2.93 -4.63 4.88
N TYR A 52 -1.81 -4.31 5.52
CA TYR A 52 -0.71 -5.26 5.68
C TYR A 52 -0.29 -5.49 7.13
N GLN A 53 -0.68 -4.62 8.07
CA GLN A 53 -0.29 -4.73 9.48
C GLN A 53 -1.49 -4.97 10.41
N ARG A 54 -2.66 -4.38 10.13
CA ARG A 54 -3.92 -4.65 10.88
C ARG A 54 -4.77 -5.67 10.14
N VAL A 55 -4.19 -6.84 9.93
CA VAL A 55 -4.89 -8.00 9.37
C VAL A 55 -5.49 -8.77 10.54
N TYR A 56 -6.80 -9.02 10.49
CA TYR A 56 -7.49 -9.85 11.48
C TYR A 56 -7.30 -11.33 11.13
N GLU A 57 -7.11 -12.20 12.13
CA GLU A 57 -7.06 -13.65 11.88
C GLU A 57 -8.40 -14.23 11.41
N GLN A 58 -9.49 -13.64 11.90
CA GLN A 58 -10.87 -13.99 11.56
C GLN A 58 -11.72 -12.73 11.41
N ALA A 59 -12.73 -12.80 10.56
CA ALA A 59 -13.63 -11.67 10.34
C ALA A 59 -14.50 -11.40 11.59
N PRO A 60 -14.60 -10.14 12.06
CA PRO A 60 -15.53 -9.77 13.11
C PRO A 60 -16.99 -10.01 12.68
N PRO A 61 -17.91 -10.26 13.63
CA PRO A 61 -19.32 -10.47 13.32
C PRO A 61 -19.94 -9.32 12.51
N GLY A 62 -20.71 -9.67 11.49
CA GLY A 62 -21.44 -8.72 10.63
C GLY A 62 -20.62 -8.12 9.49
N TYR A 63 -19.42 -8.61 9.23
CA TYR A 63 -18.70 -8.37 7.97
C TYR A 63 -18.98 -9.50 6.99
N ALA A 64 -19.12 -9.19 5.71
CA ALA A 64 -19.25 -10.15 4.62
C ALA A 64 -17.97 -10.16 3.76
N PRO A 65 -17.56 -11.30 3.19
CA PRO A 65 -16.42 -11.35 2.28
C PRO A 65 -16.77 -10.65 0.96
N THR A 66 -15.84 -9.87 0.42
CA THR A 66 -16.00 -9.29 -0.92
C THR A 66 -15.60 -10.25 -2.04
N GLY A 67 -14.90 -11.34 -1.70
CA GLY A 67 -14.25 -12.25 -2.66
C GLY A 67 -12.92 -11.74 -3.21
N GLU A 68 -12.49 -10.52 -2.84
CA GLU A 68 -11.20 -9.98 -3.25
C GLU A 68 -10.08 -10.57 -2.36
N VAL A 69 -9.07 -11.18 -2.98
CA VAL A 69 -7.86 -11.69 -2.30
C VAL A 69 -6.64 -10.95 -2.81
N TYR A 70 -5.83 -10.43 -1.88
CA TYR A 70 -4.62 -9.68 -2.19
C TYR A 70 -3.38 -10.36 -1.61
N ALA A 71 -2.28 -10.26 -2.35
CA ALA A 71 -0.97 -10.56 -1.81
C ALA A 71 -0.63 -9.57 -0.68
N ASN A 72 -0.16 -10.08 0.45
CA ASN A 72 0.31 -9.29 1.57
C ASN A 72 1.85 -9.32 1.62
N PRO A 73 2.55 -8.21 1.33
CA PRO A 73 4.01 -8.17 1.45
C PRO A 73 4.52 -8.47 2.87
N GLY A 74 3.66 -8.32 3.88
CA GLY A 74 3.99 -8.53 5.29
C GLY A 74 3.81 -9.96 5.80
N GLY A 75 3.15 -10.85 5.05
CA GLY A 75 2.75 -12.16 5.54
C GLY A 75 1.86 -12.95 4.55
N PRO A 76 1.02 -13.89 5.04
CA PRO A 76 0.12 -14.67 4.19
C PRO A 76 -0.93 -13.78 3.49
N PRO A 77 -1.49 -14.23 2.35
CA PRO A 77 -2.49 -13.48 1.59
C PRO A 77 -3.67 -13.02 2.46
N VAL A 78 -4.29 -11.91 2.08
CA VAL A 78 -5.41 -11.32 2.83
C VAL A 78 -6.65 -11.23 1.97
N GLU A 79 -7.79 -11.51 2.57
CA GLU A 79 -9.11 -11.30 2.00
C GLU A 79 -9.66 -9.96 2.44
N VAL A 80 -10.44 -9.32 1.57
CA VAL A 80 -11.19 -8.12 1.94
C VAL A 80 -12.59 -8.50 2.39
N TRP A 81 -12.95 -7.96 3.54
CA TRP A 81 -14.28 -8.10 4.11
C TRP A 81 -14.89 -6.71 4.29
N HIS A 82 -16.20 -6.59 4.16
CA HIS A 82 -16.88 -5.30 4.23
C HIS A 82 -18.11 -5.32 5.13
N ARG A 83 -18.43 -4.14 5.69
CA ARG A 83 -19.67 -3.85 6.41
C ARG A 83 -20.11 -2.43 6.06
N GLY A 84 -21.10 -2.31 5.17
CA GLY A 84 -21.44 -1.03 4.55
C GLY A 84 -20.24 -0.48 3.77
N ILE A 85 -19.79 0.74 4.09
CA ILE A 85 -18.62 1.39 3.48
C ILE A 85 -17.28 1.00 4.13
N ARG A 86 -17.29 0.32 5.29
CA ARG A 86 -16.05 -0.06 5.98
C ARG A 86 -15.49 -1.34 5.34
N ARG A 87 -14.22 -1.30 4.98
CA ARG A 87 -13.45 -2.46 4.52
C ARG A 87 -12.39 -2.83 5.56
N ILE A 88 -12.21 -4.12 5.79
CA ILE A 88 -11.18 -4.68 6.65
C ILE A 88 -10.43 -5.78 5.89
N TYR A 89 -9.24 -6.11 6.36
CA TYR A 89 -8.39 -7.15 5.79
C TYR A 89 -8.30 -8.30 6.78
N VAL A 90 -8.65 -9.50 6.32
CA VAL A 90 -8.65 -10.73 7.12
C VAL A 90 -7.64 -11.69 6.50
N GLN A 91 -6.93 -12.47 7.31
CA GLN A 91 -5.98 -13.45 6.81
C GLN A 91 -6.73 -14.51 5.99
N HIS A 92 -6.29 -14.74 4.75
CA HIS A 92 -6.86 -15.77 3.89
C HIS A 92 -6.61 -17.14 4.52
N GLN A 93 -7.68 -17.79 4.95
CA GLN A 93 -7.59 -19.15 5.46
C GLN A 93 -7.67 -20.08 4.27
N LYS A 94 -6.54 -20.71 3.92
CA LYS A 94 -6.56 -21.84 2.98
C LYS A 94 -7.49 -22.88 3.57
N VAL A 95 -8.64 -23.09 2.91
CA VAL A 95 -9.48 -24.25 3.17
C VAL A 95 -8.59 -25.47 2.95
N ARG A 96 -8.38 -26.23 4.02
CA ARG A 96 -7.49 -27.39 4.05
C ARG A 96 -8.24 -28.62 3.55
#